data_AF-A0A8S8Y1W3-F1
#
_entry.id   AF-A0A8S8Y1W3-F1
#
_cell.length_a   1.000
_cell.length_b   1.000
_cell.length_c   1.000
_cell.angle_alpha   90.00
_cell.angle_beta   90.00
_cell.angle_gamma   90.00
#
_symmetry.space_group_name_H-M   'P 1'
#
loop_
_entity.id
_entity.type
_entity.pdbx_description
1 polymer ?
#
loop_
_entity_poly.entity_id
_entity_poly.type
_entity_poly.pdbx_seq_one_letter_code
_entity_poly.pdbx_strand_id
1 'polypeptide(L)'
;MSLRHDKNSAVSPGKPGSAIYPDSPLGEDVEGIPTGRDVEWEPLVDYRRNGVSETTIHGAVAWCHGDEVIHSFGGNVLCYGRSMMKPFMLKAFTEELENLTWEQKAIAVASHNGDTEHVAAAQSLLTEAEWPLMLTPVDVPLIQFGRQVRRPRRWYHTCSGEHAAILAGCKIKGWNRAGYTLPTHRVF
;
A
#
# COMPACT_ATOMS: atom_id res chain seq x y z
N MET A 1 -15.20 21.11 -22.39
CA MET A 1 -13.80 21.21 -22.86
C MET A 1 -13.28 19.79 -22.92
N SER A 2 -12.84 19.28 -24.08
CA SER A 2 -12.37 17.89 -24.18
C SER A 2 -11.05 17.75 -23.40
N LEU A 3 -11.03 16.88 -22.39
CA LEU A 3 -9.83 16.57 -21.60
C LEU A 3 -8.73 16.05 -22.55
N ARG A 4 -7.53 16.66 -22.51
CA ARG A 4 -6.38 16.28 -23.34
C ARG A 4 -5.31 15.62 -22.49
N HIS A 5 -5.58 14.38 -22.04
CA HIS A 5 -4.69 13.60 -21.17
C HIS A 5 -3.34 13.27 -21.84
N ASP A 6 -3.30 13.25 -23.16
CA ASP A 6 -2.16 12.82 -23.99
C ASP A 6 -1.02 13.84 -24.05
N LYS A 7 -1.33 15.14 -24.00
CA LYS A 7 -0.31 16.19 -24.24
C LYS A 7 0.70 16.37 -23.11
N ASN A 8 0.26 16.19 -21.87
CA ASN A 8 1.07 16.41 -20.67
C ASN A 8 1.51 15.09 -20.02
N SER A 9 1.11 13.97 -20.61
CA SER A 9 1.45 12.63 -20.15
C SER A 9 2.77 12.16 -20.77
N ALA A 10 3.67 11.64 -19.93
CA ALA A 10 4.86 10.94 -20.36
C ALA A 10 4.52 9.63 -21.12
N VAL A 11 3.27 9.16 -20.99
CA VAL A 11 2.70 7.98 -21.66
C VAL A 11 1.63 8.33 -22.67
N SER A 12 2.02 9.09 -23.70
CA SER A 12 1.18 9.33 -24.87
C SER A 12 0.91 8.05 -25.68
N PRO A 13 -0.21 7.96 -26.43
CA PRO A 13 -0.51 6.82 -27.28
C PRO A 13 0.69 6.42 -28.17
N GLY A 14 1.05 5.13 -28.15
CA GLY A 14 2.22 4.59 -28.87
C GLY A 14 3.50 4.46 -28.03
N LYS A 15 3.50 4.90 -26.76
CA LYS A 15 4.56 4.60 -25.79
C LYS A 15 4.22 3.39 -24.91
N PRO A 16 5.21 2.62 -24.41
CA PRO A 16 4.96 1.54 -23.45
C PRO A 16 4.12 2.02 -22.25
N GLY A 17 3.07 1.27 -21.92
CA GLY A 17 2.18 1.56 -20.79
C GLY A 17 1.10 2.60 -21.05
N SER A 18 0.97 3.15 -22.26
CA SER A 18 -0.03 4.20 -22.58
C SER A 18 -1.49 3.74 -22.64
N ALA A 19 -1.77 2.43 -22.63
CA ALA A 19 -3.13 1.92 -22.91
C ALA A 19 -3.58 0.71 -22.08
N ILE A 20 -2.75 0.16 -21.20
CA ILE A 20 -3.02 -1.17 -20.62
C ILE A 20 -2.88 -1.14 -19.10
N TYR A 21 -3.97 -1.48 -18.41
CA TYR A 21 -4.04 -1.76 -16.99
C TYR A 21 -4.24 -3.26 -16.78
N PRO A 22 -3.74 -3.86 -15.67
CA PRO A 22 -3.95 -5.27 -15.41
C PRO A 22 -5.40 -5.57 -15.11
N ASP A 23 -5.95 -6.56 -15.83
CA ASP A 23 -7.24 -7.16 -15.50
C ASP A 23 -7.11 -8.24 -14.40
N SER A 24 -5.87 -8.64 -14.08
CA SER A 24 -5.57 -9.60 -13.01
C SER A 24 -5.14 -8.89 -11.72
N PRO A 25 -5.80 -9.15 -10.57
CA PRO A 25 -5.40 -8.57 -9.28
C PRO A 25 -4.11 -9.18 -8.73
N LEU A 26 -3.62 -10.28 -9.31
CA LEU A 26 -2.46 -11.03 -8.81
C LEU A 26 -1.17 -10.74 -9.57
N GLY A 27 -1.21 -9.86 -10.58
CA GLY A 27 -0.04 -9.54 -11.39
C GLY A 27 0.50 -10.77 -12.12
N GLU A 28 -0.37 -11.69 -12.54
CA GLU A 28 0.00 -12.66 -13.59
C GLU A 28 0.54 -11.87 -14.79
N ASP A 29 1.55 -12.41 -15.48
CA ASP A 29 2.11 -11.76 -16.66
C ASP A 29 1.01 -11.63 -17.73
N VAL A 30 0.35 -10.47 -17.77
CA VAL A 30 -0.64 -10.14 -18.79
C VAL A 30 0.14 -9.67 -20.01
N GLU A 31 -0.02 -10.38 -21.12
CA GLU A 31 0.61 -10.03 -22.38
C GLU A 31 0.34 -8.56 -22.74
N GLY A 32 1.41 -7.79 -22.95
CA GLY A 32 1.34 -6.37 -23.29
C GLY A 32 1.38 -5.39 -22.12
N ILE A 33 1.33 -5.84 -20.85
CA ILE A 33 1.50 -4.94 -19.70
C ILE A 33 2.98 -4.82 -19.34
N PRO A 34 3.59 -3.64 -19.50
CA PRO A 34 5.00 -3.48 -19.15
C PRO A 34 5.17 -3.49 -17.63
N THR A 35 6.06 -4.35 -17.16
CA THR A 35 6.51 -4.32 -15.78
C THR A 35 7.54 -3.21 -15.60
N GLY A 36 7.98 -2.97 -14.36
CA GLY A 36 9.12 -2.09 -14.09
C GLY A 36 10.43 -2.48 -14.78
N ARG A 37 10.52 -3.63 -15.47
CA ARG A 37 11.69 -3.96 -16.30
C ARG A 37 11.54 -3.52 -17.75
N ASP A 38 10.31 -3.26 -18.19
CA ASP A 38 9.94 -3.05 -19.59
C ASP A 38 9.66 -1.57 -19.93
N VAL A 39 9.94 -0.70 -18.96
CA VAL A 39 9.76 0.75 -19.02
C VAL A 39 11.09 1.43 -18.81
N GLU A 40 11.37 2.46 -19.62
CA GLU A 40 12.52 3.33 -19.36
C GLU A 40 12.24 4.13 -18.09
N TRP A 41 13.04 3.86 -17.07
CA TRP A 41 13.01 4.66 -15.86
C TRP A 41 13.87 5.91 -16.06
N GLU A 42 13.30 7.05 -15.72
CA GLU A 42 14.01 8.32 -15.79
C GLU A 42 14.62 8.66 -14.42
N PRO A 43 15.83 9.25 -14.39
CA PRO A 43 16.46 9.69 -13.14
C PRO A 43 15.70 10.90 -12.56
N LEU A 44 15.08 10.71 -11.39
CA LEU A 44 14.38 11.77 -10.64
C LEU A 44 15.31 12.59 -9.75
N VAL A 45 16.30 11.92 -9.15
CA VAL A 45 17.25 12.53 -8.22
C VAL A 45 18.64 11.99 -8.54
N ASP A 46 19.61 12.89 -8.69
CA ASP A 46 21.03 12.56 -8.85
C ASP A 46 21.83 13.21 -7.72
N TYR A 47 22.11 12.43 -6.68
CA TYR A 47 22.96 12.86 -5.58
C TYR A 47 24.42 12.73 -6.00
N ARG A 48 25.17 13.84 -5.95
CA ARG A 48 26.53 13.94 -6.46
C ARG A 48 27.53 14.28 -5.36
N ARG A 49 28.70 13.64 -5.41
CA ARG A 49 29.87 13.98 -4.59
C ARG A 49 30.99 14.46 -5.49
N ASN A 50 31.46 15.69 -5.28
CA ASN A 50 32.50 16.33 -6.09
C ASN A 50 32.20 16.30 -7.61
N GLY A 51 30.93 16.50 -7.99
CA GLY A 51 30.52 16.51 -9.39
C GLY A 51 30.38 15.12 -10.03
N VAL A 52 30.55 14.03 -9.29
CA VAL A 52 30.31 12.66 -9.77
C VAL A 52 29.04 12.10 -9.13
N SER A 53 28.17 11.45 -9.91
CA SER A 53 26.97 10.78 -9.42
C SER A 53 27.34 9.69 -8.42
N GLU A 54 26.82 9.81 -7.20
CA GLU A 54 27.01 8.84 -6.12
C GLU A 54 25.75 7.99 -5.92
N THR A 55 24.56 8.57 -6.09
CA THR A 55 23.31 7.82 -6.02
C THR A 55 22.28 8.45 -6.95
N THR A 56 21.77 7.65 -7.89
CA THR A 56 20.72 8.06 -8.82
C THR A 56 19.43 7.30 -8.51
N ILE A 57 18.37 8.03 -8.17
CA ILE A 57 17.04 7.48 -7.92
C ILE A 57 16.25 7.61 -9.21
N HIS A 58 15.86 6.46 -9.77
CA HIS A 58 15.01 6.40 -10.95
C HIS A 58 13.55 6.19 -10.52
N GLY A 59 12.60 6.76 -11.27
CA GLY A 59 11.19 6.65 -10.92
C GLY A 59 10.25 7.33 -11.90
N ALA A 60 8.98 7.39 -11.52
CA ALA A 60 7.94 8.08 -12.24
C ALA A 60 7.13 8.99 -11.29
N VAL A 61 6.70 10.14 -11.77
CA VAL A 61 5.92 11.14 -11.05
C VAL A 61 4.86 11.72 -11.97
N ALA A 62 3.65 11.93 -11.45
CA ALA A 62 2.59 12.66 -12.15
C ALA A 62 1.93 13.67 -11.21
N TRP A 63 1.62 14.84 -11.75
CA TRP A 63 0.76 15.85 -11.13
C TRP A 63 -0.57 15.84 -11.85
N CYS A 64 -1.64 15.65 -11.08
CA CYS A 64 -3.00 15.53 -11.60
C CYS A 64 -3.96 16.44 -10.85
N HIS A 65 -5.01 16.89 -11.53
CA HIS A 65 -6.15 17.58 -10.94
C HIS A 65 -7.46 17.03 -11.51
N GLY A 66 -8.29 16.43 -10.65
CA GLY A 66 -9.43 15.64 -11.09
C GLY A 66 -8.93 14.52 -12.01
N ASP A 67 -9.48 14.46 -13.22
CA ASP A 67 -9.09 13.47 -14.22
C ASP A 67 -7.93 13.95 -15.11
N GLU A 68 -7.50 15.21 -15.00
CA GLU A 68 -6.46 15.78 -15.87
C GLU A 68 -5.05 15.54 -15.34
N VAL A 69 -4.16 15.02 -16.18
CA VAL A 69 -2.71 15.03 -15.93
C VAL A 69 -2.16 16.39 -16.35
N ILE A 70 -1.68 17.17 -15.39
CA ILE A 70 -1.07 18.49 -15.60
C ILE A 70 0.37 18.33 -16.09
N HIS A 71 1.09 17.36 -15.52
CA HIS A 71 2.46 17.03 -15.90
C HIS A 71 2.80 15.61 -15.44
N SER A 72 3.70 14.93 -16.15
CA SER A 72 4.28 13.67 -15.68
C SER A 72 5.66 13.43 -16.26
N PHE A 73 6.42 12.59 -15.56
CA PHE A 73 7.81 12.27 -15.83
C PHE A 73 8.09 10.83 -15.41
N GLY A 74 8.90 10.08 -16.16
CA GLY A 74 9.04 8.62 -16.00
C GLY A 74 7.80 7.86 -16.49
N GLY A 75 7.99 6.72 -17.17
CA GLY A 75 6.93 5.98 -17.86
C GLY A 75 5.78 5.48 -16.97
N ASN A 76 4.79 4.80 -17.56
CA ASN A 76 3.67 4.21 -16.84
C ASN A 76 4.02 2.78 -16.41
N VAL A 77 4.43 2.65 -15.16
CA VAL A 77 4.97 1.41 -14.62
C VAL A 77 3.98 0.73 -13.70
N LEU A 78 3.72 -0.55 -13.95
CA LEU A 78 3.02 -1.37 -12.98
C LEU A 78 3.91 -1.63 -11.75
N CYS A 79 3.48 -1.16 -10.59
CA CYS A 79 4.15 -1.41 -9.31
C CYS A 79 3.13 -1.73 -8.22
N TYR A 80 3.58 -2.39 -7.15
CA TYR A 80 2.73 -2.62 -5.99
C TYR A 80 2.44 -1.30 -5.28
N GLY A 81 1.16 -0.95 -5.12
CA GLY A 81 0.76 0.27 -4.40
C GLY A 81 1.12 0.27 -2.91
N ARG A 82 1.33 -0.92 -2.30
CA ARG A 82 1.67 -1.07 -0.87
C ARG A 82 0.66 -0.27 -0.01
N SER A 83 1.13 0.41 1.05
CA SER A 83 0.25 1.24 1.88
C SER A 83 -0.45 2.39 1.14
N MET A 84 -0.05 2.75 -0.09
CA MET A 84 -0.80 3.73 -0.89
C MET A 84 -2.17 3.19 -1.32
N MET A 85 -2.44 1.90 -1.15
CA MET A 85 -3.75 1.28 -1.43
C MET A 85 -4.80 1.52 -0.33
N LYS A 86 -4.41 2.07 0.83
CA LYS A 86 -5.32 2.30 1.97
C LYS A 86 -6.57 3.13 1.65
N PRO A 87 -6.54 4.17 0.79
CA PRO A 87 -7.77 4.87 0.39
C PRO A 87 -8.82 3.95 -0.27
N PHE A 88 -8.38 2.94 -1.03
CA PHE A 88 -9.30 1.95 -1.60
C PHE A 88 -9.85 0.99 -0.54
N MET A 89 -9.02 0.60 0.42
CA MET A 89 -9.45 -0.20 1.57
C MET A 89 -10.44 0.56 2.47
N LEU A 90 -10.28 1.87 2.62
CA LEU A 90 -11.16 2.72 3.44
C LEU A 90 -12.61 2.62 2.99
N LYS A 91 -12.87 2.52 1.68
CA LYS A 91 -14.22 2.33 1.15
C LYS A 91 -14.87 1.07 1.72
N ALA A 92 -14.16 -0.06 1.68
CA ALA A 92 -14.67 -1.31 2.24
C ALA A 92 -14.77 -1.25 3.77
N PHE A 93 -13.75 -0.73 4.45
CA PHE A 93 -13.72 -0.70 5.92
C PHE A 93 -14.77 0.24 6.52
N THR A 94 -15.15 1.32 5.84
CA THR A 94 -16.15 2.26 6.37
C THR A 94 -17.51 1.58 6.58
N GLU A 95 -17.90 0.71 5.65
CA GLU A 95 -19.14 -0.06 5.74
C GLU A 95 -18.97 -1.25 6.70
N GLU A 96 -17.95 -2.07 6.49
CA GLU A 96 -17.79 -3.33 7.23
C GLU A 96 -17.44 -3.16 8.71
N LEU A 97 -16.83 -2.02 9.06
CA LEU A 97 -16.41 -1.69 10.41
C LEU A 97 -17.23 -0.54 11.00
N GLU A 98 -18.44 -0.30 10.48
CA GLU A 98 -19.30 0.83 10.90
C GLU A 98 -19.51 0.87 12.43
N ASN A 99 -19.58 -0.30 13.07
CA ASN A 99 -19.85 -0.46 14.50
C ASN A 99 -18.60 -0.35 15.39
N LEU A 100 -17.42 -0.11 14.79
CA LEU A 100 -16.18 0.09 15.53
C LEU A 100 -15.99 1.55 15.96
N THR A 101 -15.17 1.76 16.99
CA THR A 101 -14.83 3.11 17.47
C THR A 101 -13.97 3.86 16.46
N TRP A 102 -13.87 5.18 16.61
CA TRP A 102 -13.03 6.00 15.73
C TRP A 102 -11.55 5.65 15.83
N GLU A 103 -11.06 5.27 17.01
CA GLU A 103 -9.69 4.82 17.24
C GLU A 103 -9.42 3.51 16.47
N GLN A 104 -10.37 2.58 16.53
CA GLN A 104 -10.33 1.31 15.80
C GLN A 104 -10.37 1.51 14.28
N LYS A 105 -11.22 2.41 13.80
CA LYS A 105 -11.27 2.78 12.38
C LYS A 105 -9.98 3.47 11.93
N ALA A 106 -9.42 4.35 12.76
CA ALA A 106 -8.17 5.04 12.45
C ALA A 106 -6.99 4.07 12.35
N ILE A 107 -6.83 3.16 13.31
CA ILE A 107 -5.73 2.19 13.30
C ILE A 107 -5.86 1.18 12.14
N ALA A 108 -7.08 0.85 11.71
CA ALA A 108 -7.35 -0.06 10.58
C ALA A 108 -6.74 0.44 9.25
N VAL A 109 -6.62 1.75 9.05
CA VAL A 109 -6.05 2.34 7.82
C VAL A 109 -4.72 3.07 8.08
N ALA A 110 -4.12 2.91 9.25
CA ALA A 110 -2.85 3.55 9.58
C ALA A 110 -1.65 2.76 9.05
N SER A 111 -0.55 3.46 8.77
CA SER A 111 0.80 2.87 8.71
C SER A 111 1.55 3.30 9.97
N HIS A 112 1.17 2.72 11.11
CA HIS A 112 1.51 3.24 12.43
C HIS A 112 2.97 3.01 12.84
N ASN A 113 3.46 3.79 13.80
CA ASN A 113 4.85 3.67 14.31
C ASN A 113 5.07 2.50 15.27
N GLY A 114 4.01 1.87 15.78
CA GLY A 114 4.11 0.78 16.76
C GLY A 114 4.28 1.26 18.20
N ASP A 115 3.89 2.51 18.47
CA ASP A 115 3.78 3.07 19.83
C ASP A 115 2.70 2.33 20.65
N THR A 116 2.72 2.55 21.96
CA THR A 116 1.87 1.83 22.91
C THR A 116 0.38 1.99 22.57
N GLU A 117 -0.04 3.21 22.25
CA GLU A 117 -1.40 3.57 21.84
C GLU A 117 -1.80 2.91 20.50
N HIS A 118 -0.89 2.83 19.55
CA HIS A 118 -1.12 2.17 18.26
C HIS A 118 -1.33 0.66 18.46
N VAL A 119 -0.46 0.04 19.26
CA VAL A 119 -0.56 -1.39 19.58
C VAL A 119 -1.86 -1.69 20.33
N ALA A 120 -2.21 -0.87 21.33
CA ALA A 120 -3.45 -1.03 22.08
C ALA A 120 -4.69 -0.91 21.17
N ALA A 121 -4.72 0.09 20.28
CA ALA A 121 -5.79 0.25 19.31
C ALA A 121 -5.90 -0.95 18.37
N ALA A 122 -4.78 -1.42 17.80
CA ALA A 122 -4.76 -2.58 16.91
C ALA A 122 -5.20 -3.87 17.62
N GLN A 123 -4.76 -4.08 18.85
CA GLN A 123 -5.16 -5.23 19.68
C GLN A 123 -6.65 -5.18 20.03
N SER A 124 -7.22 -3.99 20.24
CA SER A 124 -8.64 -3.84 20.58
C SER A 124 -9.60 -4.33 19.49
N LEU A 125 -9.13 -4.48 18.25
CA LEU A 125 -9.92 -5.02 17.13
C LEU A 125 -10.18 -6.53 17.27
N LEU A 126 -9.38 -7.23 18.07
CA LEU A 126 -9.39 -8.69 18.21
C LEU A 126 -9.44 -9.12 19.66
N THR A 127 -10.11 -10.24 19.94
CA THR A 127 -9.97 -10.90 21.25
C THR A 127 -8.58 -11.51 21.38
N GLU A 128 -8.06 -11.69 22.60
CA GLU A 128 -6.72 -12.25 22.83
C GLU A 128 -6.52 -13.64 22.17
N ALA A 129 -7.57 -14.46 22.12
CA ALA A 129 -7.55 -15.76 21.45
C ALA A 129 -7.37 -15.64 19.92
N GLU A 130 -7.71 -14.50 19.33
CA GLU A 130 -7.60 -14.24 17.89
C GLU A 130 -6.24 -13.62 17.52
N TRP A 131 -5.46 -13.12 18.49
CA TRP A 131 -4.15 -12.50 18.24
C TRP A 131 -3.16 -13.40 17.46
N PRO A 132 -3.07 -14.72 17.69
CA PRO A 132 -2.17 -15.59 16.93
C PRO A 132 -2.53 -15.73 15.44
N LEU A 133 -3.73 -15.33 15.02
CA LEU A 133 -4.16 -15.38 13.62
C LEU A 133 -3.47 -14.32 12.76
N MET A 134 -2.88 -13.28 13.38
CA MET A 134 -2.18 -12.22 12.67
C MET A 134 -1.01 -12.74 11.84
N LEU A 135 -0.99 -12.38 10.56
CA LEU A 135 0.06 -12.78 9.61
C LEU A 135 1.01 -11.64 9.21
N THR A 136 0.94 -10.47 9.87
CA THR A 136 1.96 -9.42 9.66
C THR A 136 3.35 -9.93 10.01
N PRO A 137 4.40 -9.58 9.26
CA PRO A 137 5.78 -9.85 9.66
C PRO A 137 6.06 -9.38 11.09
N VAL A 138 7.02 -10.01 11.77
CA VAL A 138 7.50 -9.48 13.06
C VAL A 138 8.34 -8.25 12.80
N ASP A 139 8.13 -7.21 13.59
CA ASP A 139 8.89 -5.97 13.48
C ASP A 139 9.16 -5.38 14.88
N VAL A 140 9.90 -4.29 14.92
CA VAL A 140 10.10 -3.43 16.07
C VAL A 140 9.46 -2.07 15.81
N PRO A 141 9.14 -1.25 16.83
CA PRO A 141 8.60 0.08 16.60
C PRO A 141 9.51 0.90 15.68
N LEU A 142 8.89 1.70 14.80
CA LEU A 142 9.57 2.52 13.81
C LEU A 142 10.44 3.59 14.48
N ILE A 143 9.86 4.28 15.48
CA ILE A 143 10.58 5.25 16.30
C ILE A 143 11.01 4.54 17.58
N GLN A 144 12.32 4.36 17.73
CA GLN A 144 12.91 3.78 18.92
C GLN A 144 13.62 4.86 19.70
N PHE A 145 13.12 5.18 20.89
CA PHE A 145 13.84 6.04 21.82
C PHE A 145 14.93 5.22 22.54
N GLY A 146 16.19 5.54 22.26
CA GLY A 146 17.35 4.94 22.92
C GLY A 146 17.77 3.58 22.36
N ARG A 147 18.47 2.78 23.17
CA ARG A 147 19.02 1.47 22.77
C ARG A 147 17.87 0.46 22.63
N GLN A 148 17.84 -0.31 21.56
CA GLN A 148 16.78 -1.26 21.20
C GLN A 148 16.56 -2.34 22.29
N VAL A 149 15.50 -2.21 23.09
CA VAL A 149 15.14 -3.19 24.16
C VAL A 149 13.90 -4.04 23.81
N ARG A 150 13.18 -3.72 22.73
CA ARG A 150 11.93 -4.43 22.38
C ARG A 150 12.22 -5.62 21.46
N ARG A 151 11.75 -6.80 21.88
CA ARG A 151 11.74 -8.00 21.03
C ARG A 151 10.78 -7.80 19.86
N PRO A 152 11.13 -8.25 18.64
CA PRO A 152 10.23 -8.15 17.49
C PRO A 152 8.89 -8.84 17.74
N ARG A 153 7.79 -8.19 17.33
CA ARG A 153 6.42 -8.69 17.45
C ARG A 153 5.58 -8.25 16.24
N ARG A 154 4.57 -9.04 15.90
CA ARG A 154 3.63 -8.74 14.79
C ARG A 154 2.88 -7.42 14.96
N TRP A 155 2.63 -7.03 16.21
CA TRP A 155 1.95 -5.79 16.59
C TRP A 155 2.74 -4.51 16.32
N TYR A 156 4.06 -4.61 16.17
CA TYR A 156 4.87 -3.44 15.85
C TYR A 156 4.94 -3.16 14.35
N HIS A 157 4.59 -4.13 13.52
CA HIS A 157 4.57 -3.93 12.08
C HIS A 157 3.54 -2.86 11.70
N THR A 158 3.91 -1.96 10.81
CA THR A 158 3.12 -0.75 10.47
C THR A 158 1.70 -1.05 9.97
N CYS A 159 1.49 -2.23 9.37
CA CYS A 159 0.18 -2.71 8.90
C CYS A 159 -0.59 -3.57 9.93
N SER A 160 -0.18 -3.63 11.19
CA SER A 160 -0.83 -4.54 12.16
C SER A 160 -2.29 -4.16 12.44
N GLY A 161 -2.62 -2.87 12.44
CA GLY A 161 -4.02 -2.41 12.51
C GLY A 161 -4.86 -2.88 11.34
N GLU A 162 -4.35 -2.76 10.11
CA GLU A 162 -5.02 -3.20 8.87
C GLU A 162 -5.31 -4.71 8.89
N HIS A 163 -4.32 -5.53 9.26
CA HIS A 163 -4.51 -6.98 9.34
C HIS A 163 -5.50 -7.38 10.45
N ALA A 164 -5.48 -6.70 11.60
CA ALA A 164 -6.44 -6.94 12.67
C ALA A 164 -7.87 -6.56 12.25
N ALA A 165 -8.01 -5.48 11.49
CA ALA A 165 -9.29 -5.03 10.94
C ALA A 165 -9.84 -6.00 9.89
N ILE A 166 -9.00 -6.54 9.01
CA ILE A 166 -9.40 -7.59 8.06
C ILE A 166 -9.93 -8.81 8.81
N LEU A 167 -9.22 -9.28 9.85
CA LEU A 167 -9.65 -10.41 10.66
C LEU A 167 -10.98 -10.14 11.40
N ALA A 168 -11.17 -8.93 11.92
CA ALA A 168 -12.41 -8.49 12.53
C ALA A 168 -13.57 -8.48 11.51
N GLY A 169 -13.34 -7.93 10.31
CA GLY A 169 -14.31 -7.95 9.21
C GLY A 169 -14.68 -9.36 8.77
N CYS A 170 -13.70 -10.26 8.64
CA CYS A 170 -13.96 -11.68 8.36
C CYS A 170 -14.89 -12.30 9.41
N LYS A 171 -14.70 -12.00 10.69
CA LYS A 171 -15.56 -12.49 11.78
C LYS A 171 -16.99 -11.96 11.64
N ILE A 172 -17.15 -10.66 11.41
CA ILE A 172 -18.46 -10.00 11.24
C ILE A 172 -19.22 -10.64 10.06
N LYS A 173 -18.52 -10.90 8.94
CA LYS A 173 -19.10 -11.53 7.75
C LYS A 173 -19.25 -13.05 7.84
N GLY A 174 -18.82 -13.69 8.93
CA GLY A 174 -18.81 -15.15 9.07
C GLY A 174 -17.84 -15.86 8.12
N TRP A 175 -16.84 -15.17 7.59
CA TRP A 175 -15.80 -15.74 6.74
C TRP A 175 -14.77 -16.50 7.57
N ASN A 176 -14.10 -17.46 6.93
CA ASN A 176 -12.91 -18.07 7.53
C ASN A 176 -11.88 -16.96 7.81
N ARG A 177 -11.07 -17.14 8.85
CA ARG A 177 -9.98 -16.23 9.18
C ARG A 177 -8.62 -16.84 8.83
N ALA A 178 -8.55 -18.18 8.74
CA ALA A 178 -7.36 -18.86 8.28
C ALA A 178 -7.13 -18.57 6.79
N GLY A 179 -5.91 -18.16 6.45
CA GLY A 179 -5.54 -17.84 5.08
C GLY A 179 -6.12 -16.52 4.57
N TYR A 180 -6.52 -15.58 5.43
CA TYR A 180 -7.06 -14.27 5.01
C TYR A 180 -6.12 -13.44 4.13
N THR A 181 -4.84 -13.79 4.07
CA THR A 181 -3.83 -13.17 3.19
C THR A 181 -3.62 -13.92 1.87
N LEU A 182 -4.34 -15.04 1.64
CA LEU A 182 -4.23 -15.82 0.42
C LEU A 182 -5.14 -15.24 -0.67
N PRO A 183 -4.67 -15.20 -1.93
CA PRO A 183 -5.49 -14.77 -3.07
C PRO A 183 -6.83 -15.48 -3.23
N THR A 184 -6.93 -16.73 -2.77
CA THR A 184 -8.16 -17.54 -2.86
C THR A 184 -9.17 -17.24 -1.75
N HIS A 185 -8.82 -16.38 -0.81
CA HIS A 185 -9.68 -16.00 0.30
C HIS A 185 -10.67 -14.92 -0.13
N ARG A 186 -11.91 -14.95 0.40
CA ARG A 186 -13.00 -14.00 0.09
C ARG A 186 -12.71 -12.51 0.38
N VAL A 187 -11.55 -12.22 0.97
CA VAL A 187 -11.11 -10.84 1.23
C VAL A 187 -10.59 -10.18 -0.05
N PHE A 188 -10.00 -10.99 -0.93
CA PHE A 188 -9.58 -10.60 -2.28
C PHE A 188 -10.72 -10.87 -3.26
#